data_AF-A0A8T6FV61-F1
#
_entry.id   AF-A0A8T6FV61-F1
#
_cell.length_a   1.000
_cell.length_b   1.000
_cell.length_c   1.000
_cell.angle_alpha   90.00
_cell.angle_beta   90.00
_cell.angle_gamma   90.00
#
_symmetry.space_group_name_H-M   'P 1'
#
loop_
_entity.id
_entity.type
_entity.pdbx_description
1 polymer ?
#
loop_
_entity_poly.entity_id
_entity_poly.type
_entity_poly.pdbx_seq_one_letter_code
_entity_poly.pdbx_strand_id
1 'polypeptide(L)' 'GVRGRTLILNLPGSERGATENLEVVLPVLAHAVAQLREAPEERPPAGTHAG' A
#
# COMPACT_ATOMS: atom_id res chain seq x y z
N GLY A 1 0.36 -1.07 -4.00
CA GLY A 1 -1.10 -1.10 -3.79
C GLY A 1 -1.41 -0.89 -2.31
N VAL A 2 -2.70 -0.80 -1.95
CA VAL A 2 -3.15 -0.62 -0.56
C VAL A 2 -4.26 -1.61 -0.26
N ARG A 3 -4.28 -2.18 0.95
CA ARG A 3 -5.38 -3.00 1.47
C ARG A 3 -5.73 -2.52 2.87
N GLY A 4 -6.88 -1.86 3.03
CA GLY A 4 -7.23 -1.18 4.28
C GLY A 4 -6.16 -0.14 4.64
N ARG A 5 -5.50 -0.29 5.78
CA ARG A 5 -4.40 0.58 6.25
C ARG A 5 -2.99 0.03 5.94
N THR A 6 -2.88 -0.98 5.07
CA THR A 6 -1.61 -1.64 4.75
C THR A 6 -1.13 -1.27 3.35
N LEU A 7 0.10 -0.76 3.25
CA LEU A 7 0.81 -0.57 1.99
C LEU A 7 1.41 -1.89 1.51
N ILE A 8 1.22 -2.23 0.23
CA ILE A 8 1.77 -3.42 -0.42
C ILE A 8 2.73 -2.96 -1.53
N LEU A 9 3.99 -3.38 -1.44
CA LEU A 9 5.04 -3.10 -2.41
C LEU A 9 5.44 -4.41 -3.11
N ASN A 10 5.52 -4.38 -4.44
CA ASN A 10 6.11 -5.47 -5.19
C ASN A 10 7.58 -5.13 -5.44
N LEU A 11 8.47 -6.07 -5.15
CA LEU A 11 9.90 -5.93 -5.39
C LEU A 11 10.39 -7.08 -6.29
N PRO A 12 11.53 -6.92 -6.98
CA PRO A 12 12.20 -8.01 -7.67
C PRO A 12 12.57 -9.16 -6.73
N GLY A 13 12.68 -10.38 -7.27
CA GLY A 13 12.99 -11.57 -6.46
C GLY A 13 14.45 -11.73 -6.04
N SER A 14 15.39 -11.01 -6.67
CA SER A 14 16.80 -11.02 -6.27
C SER A 14 17.05 -10.04 -5.13
N GLU A 15 17.94 -10.39 -4.19
CA GLU A 15 18.30 -9.53 -3.05
C GLU A 15 18.75 -8.14 -3.52
N ARG A 16 19.67 -8.09 -4.49
CA ARG A 16 20.15 -6.84 -5.07
C ARG A 16 19.02 -5.99 -5.66
N GLY A 17 18.15 -6.60 -6.46
CA GLY A 17 17.05 -5.89 -7.11
C GLY A 17 16.02 -5.38 -6.10
N ALA A 18 15.74 -6.15 -5.04
CA ALA A 18 14.87 -5.72 -3.96
C ALA A 18 15.45 -4.52 -3.20
N THR A 19 16.74 -4.55 -2.86
CA THR A 19 17.40 -3.45 -2.13
C THR A 19 17.45 -2.17 -2.95
N GLU A 20 17.95 -2.23 -4.18
CA GLU A 20 18.05 -1.05 -5.06
C GLU A 20 16.66 -0.43 -5.33
N ASN A 21 15.63 -1.25 -5.53
CA ASN A 21 14.27 -0.74 -5.76
C ASN A 21 13.64 -0.16 -4.49
N LEU A 22 13.91 -0.76 -3.32
CA LEU A 22 13.44 -0.25 -2.03
C LEU A 22 14.07 1.10 -1.68
N GLU A 23 15.37 1.30 -1.96
CA GLU A 23 16.08 2.56 -1.75
C GLU A 23 15.46 3.73 -2.52
N VAL A 24 14.97 3.49 -3.74
CA VAL A 24 14.30 4.51 -4.54
C VAL A 24 13.00 5.00 -3.88
N VAL A 25 12.24 4.08 -3.27
CA VAL A 25 10.93 4.42 -2.69
C VAL A 25 11.00 4.81 -1.21
N LEU A 26 12.07 4.44 -0.51
CA LEU A 26 12.28 4.71 0.93
C LEU A 26 11.95 6.16 1.35
N PRO A 27 12.40 7.21 0.63
CA PRO A 27 12.15 8.59 1.02
C PRO A 27 10.66 8.97 1.11
N VAL A 28 9.79 8.30 0.35
CA VAL A 28 8.35 8.62 0.31
C VAL A 28 7.49 7.71 1.20
N LEU A 29 8.06 6.62 1.74
CA LEU A 29 7.30 5.64 2.53
C LEU A 29 6.72 6.24 3.81
N ALA A 30 7.46 7.13 4.48
CA ALA A 30 6.98 7.79 5.70
C ALA A 30 5.69 8.58 5.46
N HIS A 31 5.65 9.36 4.38
CA HIS A 31 4.47 10.12 3.99
C HIS A 31 3.31 9.19 3.55
N ALA A 32 3.60 8.15 2.77
CA ALA A 32 2.58 7.18 2.36
C ALA A 32 1.92 6.48 3.56
N VAL A 33 2.71 6.07 4.56
CA VAL A 33 2.19 5.45 5.79
C VAL A 33 1.38 6.44 6.64
N ALA A 34 1.81 7.71 6.72
CA ALA A 34 1.04 8.74 7.41
C ALA A 34 -0.34 8.92 6.78
N GLN A 35 -0.42 9.01 5.44
CA GLN A 35 -1.70 9.09 4.73
C GLN A 35 -2.60 7.88 4.99
N LEU A 36 -2.04 6.67 5.07
CA LEU A 36 -2.83 5.46 5.37
C LEU A 36 -3.40 5.43 6.80
N ARG A 37 -2.77 6.13 7.75
CA ARG A 37 -3.28 6.25 9.12
C ARG A 37 -4.43 7.24 9.23
N GLU A 38 -4.38 8.30 8.42
CA GLU A 38 -5.39 9.36 8.40
C GLU A 38 -6.58 9.03 7.51
N ALA A 39 -6.41 8.13 6.53
CA ALA A 39 -7.48 7.69 5.65
C ALA A 39 -8.62 7.01 6.45
N PRO A 40 -9.89 7.43 6.23
CA PRO A 40 -11.03 6.65 6.68
C PRO A 40 -10.94 5.24 6.11
N GLU A 41 -11.41 4.24 6.85
CA GLU A 41 -11.50 2.89 6.33
C GLU A 41 -12.38 2.90 5.07
N GLU A 42 -11.80 2.53 3.93
CA GLU A 42 -12.51 2.49 2.66
C GLU A 42 -13.66 1.49 2.77
N ARG A 43 -14.89 2.01 2.86
CA ARG A 43 -16.10 1.20 3.00
C ARG A 43 -16.28 0.41 1.71
N PRO A 44 -16.41 -0.94 1.74
CA PRO A 44 -16.74 -1.68 0.53
C PRO A 44 -18.09 -1.16 0.00
N PRO A 45 -18.28 -1.11 -1.34
CA PRO A 45 -19.58 -0.74 -1.90
C PRO A 45 -20.63 -1.66 -1.27
N ALA A 46 -21.67 -1.07 -0.69
CA ALA A 46 -22.76 -1.83 -0.09
C ALA A 46 -23.28 -2.79 -1.17
N GLY A 47 -23.12 -4.09 -0.93
CA GLY A 47 -23.66 -5.11 -1.82
C GLY A 47 -25.16 -4.90 -1.94
N THR A 48 -25.61 -4.47 -3.12
CA THR A 48 -27.01 -4.56 -3.49
C THR A 48 -27.33 -6.05 -3.61
N HIS A 49 -27.78 -6.63 -2.51
CA HIS A 49 -28.61 -7.82 -2.55
C HIS A 49 -30.00 -7.35 -3.00
N ALA A 50 -30.22 -7.36 -4.32
CA ALA A 50 -31.57 -7.36 -4.87
C ALA A 50 -31.79 -8.78 -5.42
N GLY A 51 -32.69 -9.50 -4.76
CA GLY A 51 -33.19 -10.81 -5.20
C GLY A 51 -34.21 -10.70 -6.33
#